data_AF-A0A7Y0BR05-F1
#
_entry.id   AF-A0A7Y0BR05-F1
#
_cell.length_a   1.000
_cell.length_b   1.000
_cell.length_c   1.000
_cell.angle_alpha   90.00
_cell.angle_beta   90.00
_cell.angle_gamma   90.00
#
_symmetry.space_group_name_H-M   'P 1'
#
loop_
_entity.id
_entity.type
_entity.pdbx_description
1 polymer ?
#
loop_
_entity_poly.entity_id
_entity_poly.type
_entity_poly.pdbx_seq_one_letter_code
_entity_poly.pdbx_strand_id
1 'polypeptide(L)' 'MDHDRYGLDGMPISCRGADCDPVTGIAFPKTPTSENGGIPHLRVILALMMIAFVGFFAWQTHMLG' A
#
# COMPACT_ATOMS: atom_id res chain seq x y z
N MET A 1 9.21 -8.32 -38.42
CA MET A 1 8.73 -6.93 -38.31
C MET A 1 8.83 -6.57 -36.85
N ASP A 2 9.91 -5.88 -36.47
CA ASP A 2 10.01 -5.34 -35.12
C ASP A 2 8.89 -4.31 -34.97
N HIS A 3 7.92 -4.61 -34.11
CA HIS A 3 6.87 -3.66 -33.76
C HIS A 3 7.56 -2.46 -33.13
N ASP A 4 7.42 -1.29 -33.75
CA ASP A 4 8.05 -0.06 -33.31
C ASP A 4 7.82 0.13 -31.80
N ARG A 5 8.87 -0.15 -31.02
CA ARG A 5 8.87 0.03 -29.56
C ARG A 5 9.08 1.50 -29.22
N TYR A 6 8.84 2.38 -30.17
CA TYR A 6 9.12 3.80 -30.13
C TYR A 6 7.79 4.55 -30.23
N GLY A 7 7.63 5.58 -29.40
CA GLY A 7 6.49 6.48 -29.46
C GLY A 7 6.50 7.32 -30.73
N LEU A 8 5.46 8.14 -30.91
CA LEU A 8 5.32 9.05 -32.05
C LEU A 8 6.49 10.07 -32.15
N ASP A 9 7.19 10.30 -31.05
CA ASP A 9 8.37 11.14 -30.93
C ASP A 9 9.70 10.40 -31.18
N GLY A 10 9.64 9.12 -31.56
CA GLY A 10 10.83 8.30 -31.83
C GLY A 10 11.58 7.85 -30.57
N MET A 11 11.08 8.15 -29.37
CA MET A 11 11.67 7.74 -28.11
C MET A 11 11.18 6.34 -27.70
N PRO A 12 11.99 5.50 -27.03
CA PRO A 12 11.54 4.18 -26.62
C PRO A 12 10.35 4.29 -25.66
N ILE A 13 9.27 3.54 -25.92
CA ILE A 13 8.08 3.50 -25.05
C ILE A 13 8.46 3.09 -23.62
N SER A 14 9.50 2.25 -23.45
CA SER A 14 9.96 1.84 -22.12
C SER A 14 10.70 2.93 -21.33
N CYS A 15 11.10 4.04 -21.97
CA CYS A 15 11.80 5.14 -21.30
C CYS A 15 10.84 6.16 -20.68
N ARG A 16 9.56 6.18 -21.09
CA ARG A 16 8.50 6.86 -20.34
C ARG A 16 8.09 5.92 -19.21
N GLY A 17 8.25 6.37 -17.96
CA GLY A 17 7.79 5.62 -16.80
C GLY A 17 6.29 5.28 -16.92
N ALA A 18 5.84 4.27 -16.17
CA ALA A 18 4.43 3.84 -16.16
C ALA A 18 3.44 4.97 -15.80
N ASP A 19 3.95 6.08 -15.25
CA ASP A 19 3.20 7.25 -14.82
C ASP A 19 3.07 8.34 -15.90
N CYS A 20 3.33 8.04 -17.18
CA CYS A 20 3.15 9.02 -18.27
C CYS A 20 2.14 8.53 -19.32
N ASP A 21 1.35 9.46 -19.86
CA ASP A 21 0.48 9.18 -21.01
C ASP A 21 1.34 8.77 -22.22
N PRO A 22 1.13 7.58 -22.82
CA PRO A 22 1.92 7.13 -23.96
C PRO A 22 1.71 7.98 -25.22
N VAL A 23 0.60 8.71 -25.33
CA VAL A 23 0.28 9.53 -26.52
C VAL A 23 0.92 10.92 -26.41
N THR A 24 0.75 11.62 -25.28
CA THR A 24 1.24 13.00 -25.12
C THR A 24 2.54 13.11 -24.34
N GLY A 25 2.92 12.06 -23.61
CA GLY A 25 4.10 12.06 -22.77
C GLY A 25 4.02 12.90 -21.50
N ILE A 26 2.86 13.47 -21.21
CA ILE A 26 2.63 14.20 -19.96
C ILE A 26 2.57 13.22 -18.79
N ALA A 27 3.15 13.60 -17.65
CA ALA A 27 2.99 12.83 -16.43
C ALA A 27 1.52 12.81 -16.02
N PHE A 28 1.01 11.63 -15.65
CA PHE A 28 -0.32 11.53 -15.07
C PHE A 28 -0.38 12.35 -13.78
N PRO A 29 -1.53 13.00 -13.50
CA PRO A 29 -1.71 13.70 -12.24
C PRO A 29 -1.53 12.69 -11.11
N LYS A 30 -0.54 12.95 -10.25
CA LYS A 30 -0.33 12.15 -9.05
C LYS A 30 -1.53 12.33 -8.14
N THR A 31 -2.33 11.28 -7.97
CA THR A 31 -3.26 11.24 -6.86
C THR A 31 -2.42 11.16 -5.58
N PRO A 32 -2.72 11.95 -4.54
CA PRO A 32 -2.07 11.75 -3.26
C PRO A 32 -2.41 10.33 -2.82
N THR A 33 -1.39 9.47 -2.71
CA THR A 33 -1.52 8.19 -2.02
C THR A 33 -2.00 8.52 -0.62
N SER A 34 -3.28 8.22 -0.36
CA SER A 34 -3.82 8.31 0.99
C SER A 34 -3.12 7.23 1.81
N GLU A 35 -2.05 7.60 2.50
CA GLU A 35 -1.36 6.73 3.46
C GLU A 35 -2.29 6.32 4.62
N ASN A 36 -3.47 6.96 4.72
CA ASN A 36 -4.50 6.71 5.72
C ASN A 36 -5.61 5.75 5.28
N GLY A 37 -5.36 4.84 4.33
CA GLY A 37 -6.28 3.75 3.98
C GLY A 37 -6.51 2.70 5.09
N GLY A 38 -5.98 2.92 6.30
CA GLY A 38 -6.15 2.04 7.46
C GLY A 38 -7.24 2.51 8.42
N ILE A 39 -7.83 1.57 9.16
CA ILE A 39 -8.77 1.90 10.24
C ILE A 39 -7.98 2.57 11.37
N PRO A 40 -8.23 3.86 11.70
CA PRO A 40 -7.35 4.68 12.54
C PRO A 40 -7.19 4.19 13.99
N HIS A 41 -7.94 3.17 14.41
CA HIS A 41 -7.90 2.62 15.76
C HIS A 41 -7.65 1.11 15.81
N LEU A 42 -7.43 0.44 14.67
CA LEU A 42 -7.24 -1.01 14.63
C LEU A 42 -6.09 -1.46 15.54
N ARG A 43 -4.98 -0.71 15.53
CA ARG A 43 -3.80 -1.01 16.37
C ARG A 43 -4.12 -0.94 17.86
N VAL A 44 -4.91 0.05 18.27
CA VAL A 44 -5.32 0.24 19.67
C VAL A 44 -6.29 -0.87 20.10
N ILE A 45 -7.29 -1.18 19.26
CA ILE A 45 -8.26 -2.25 19.51
C ILE A 45 -7.55 -3.60 19.64
N LEU A 46 -6.61 -3.90 18.73
CA LEU A 46 -5.86 -5.14 18.74
C LEU A 46 -4.97 -5.27 19.99
N ALA A 47 -4.31 -4.17 20.40
CA ALA A 47 -3.52 -4.15 21.64
C ALA A 47 -4.37 -4.42 22.88
N LEU A 48 -5.56 -3.80 22.98
CA LEU A 48 -6.49 -4.04 24.09
C LEU A 48 -6.97 -5.50 24.12
N MET A 49 -7.29 -6.08 22.96
CA MET A 49 -7.70 -7.47 22.86
C MET A 49 -6.60 -8.44 23.25
N MET A 50 -5.34 -8.17 22.87
CA MET A 50 -4.20 -9.00 23.28
C MET A 50 -4.01 -8.96 24.80
N ILE A 51 -4.09 -7.78 25.44
CA ILE A 51 -3.96 -7.65 26.89
C ILE A 51 -5.08 -8.39 27.62
N ALA A 52 -6.33 -8.23 27.16
CA ALA A 52 -7.48 -8.94 27.74
C ALA A 52 -7.33 -10.46 27.62
N PHE A 53 -6.88 -10.94 26.47
CA PHE A 53 -6.62 -12.37 26.23
C PHE A 53 -5.56 -12.92 27.17
N VAL A 54 -4.41 -12.24 27.29
CA VAL A 54 -3.33 -12.66 28.19
C VAL A 54 -3.77 -12.62 29.65
N GLY A 55 -4.49 -11.57 30.08
CA GLY A 55 -5.03 -11.47 31.43
C GLY A 55 -6.02 -12.59 31.76
N PHE A 56 -6.92 -12.90 30.84
CA PHE A 56 -7.86 -14.03 30.99
C PHE A 56 -7.12 -15.37 31.09
N PHE A 57 -6.12 -15.60 30.23
CA PHE A 57 -5.31 -16.82 30.28
C PHE A 57 -4.52 -16.95 31.58
N ALA A 58 -3.88 -15.88 32.04
CA ALA A 58 -3.13 -15.86 33.30
C ALA A 58 -4.03 -16.14 34.51
N TRP A 59 -5.25 -15.60 34.50
CA TRP A 59 -6.26 -15.89 35.51
C TRP A 59 -6.74 -17.34 35.46
N GLN A 60 -7.11 -17.85 34.28
CA GLN A 60 -7.60 -19.22 34.12
C GLN A 60 -6.55 -20.26 34.56
N THR A 61 -5.29 -20.02 34.22
CA THR A 61 -4.18 -20.92 34.54
C THR A 61 -3.74 -20.86 36.01
N HIS A 62 -4.39 -20.05 36.86
CA HIS A 62 -3.99 -19.80 38.25
C HIS A 62 -2.50 -19.41 38.36
N MET A 63 -1.91 -18.83 37.31
CA MET A 63 -0.51 -18.36 37.35
C MET A 63 -0.32 -17.21 38.35
N LEU A 64 -1.41 -16.57 38.76
CA LEU A 64 -1.41 -15.47 39.72
C LEU A 64 -1.62 -15.90 41.18
N GLY A 65 -1.88 -17.19 41.45
CA GLY A 65 -2.04 -17.73 42.81
C GLY A 65 -3.40 -17.44 43.45
#